data_AF-A0A6N4ANQ2-F1
#
_entry.id   AF-A0A6N4ANQ2-F1
#
_cell.length_a   1.000
_cell.length_b   1.000
_cell.length_c   1.000
_cell.angle_alpha   90.00
_cell.angle_beta   90.00
_cell.angle_gamma   90.00
#
_symmetry.space_group_name_H-M   'P 1'
#
loop_
_entity.id
_entity.type
_entity.pdbx_description
1 polymer ?
#
loop_
_entity_poly.entity_id
_entity_poly.type
_entity_poly.pdbx_seq_one_letter_code
_entity_poly.pdbx_strand_id
1 'polypeptide(L)'
;MRTSTFLEKQTFSTVCDDVICCVENGKIIEQYENDKPFPSCLILGVELKGKYIHVVVSCNEDYIYLITAYYPDEQHWQDNFKTRRN
;
A
#
# COMPACT_ATOMS: atom_id res chain seq x y z
N MET A 1 0.34 -45.14 -12.24
CA MET A 1 0.91 -45.42 -10.90
C MET A 1 1.82 -44.24 -10.55
N ARG A 2 1.55 -43.56 -9.43
CA ARG A 2 2.32 -42.50 -8.77
C ARG A 2 2.45 -41.16 -9.54
N THR A 3 1.62 -40.14 -9.28
CA THR A 3 1.50 -39.19 -8.13
C THR A 3 2.57 -38.10 -8.07
N SER A 4 2.10 -36.91 -7.67
CA SER A 4 2.82 -35.71 -7.18
C SER A 4 3.19 -34.70 -8.27
N THR A 5 2.91 -33.39 -8.17
CA THR A 5 2.53 -32.55 -7.01
C THR A 5 1.96 -31.24 -7.59
N PHE A 6 0.73 -30.84 -7.27
CA PHE A 6 0.47 -29.78 -6.28
C PHE A 6 1.59 -28.74 -6.19
N LEU A 7 1.59 -27.78 -7.10
CA LEU A 7 1.96 -26.39 -6.80
C LEU A 7 0.90 -25.52 -7.48
N GLU A 8 -0.32 -25.55 -6.93
CA GLU A 8 -1.01 -24.28 -6.75
C GLU A 8 0.05 -23.36 -6.17
N LYS A 9 0.45 -22.35 -6.94
CA LYS A 9 1.25 -21.27 -6.41
C LYS A 9 0.37 -20.64 -5.35
N GLN A 10 0.48 -21.15 -4.13
CA GLN A 10 0.05 -20.45 -2.93
C GLN A 10 0.97 -19.23 -2.91
N THR A 11 0.57 -18.18 -3.63
CA THR A 11 1.35 -16.97 -3.82
C THR A 11 1.63 -16.44 -2.43
N PHE A 12 2.84 -16.71 -1.95
CA PHE A 12 3.31 -16.15 -0.70
C PHE A 12 3.54 -14.67 -1.03
N SER A 13 2.48 -13.85 -0.86
CA SER A 13 2.57 -12.41 -1.05
C SER A 13 3.71 -11.92 -0.18
N THR A 14 4.72 -11.32 -0.81
CA THR A 14 5.75 -10.59 -0.09
C THR A 14 5.24 -9.19 0.20
N VAL A 15 5.71 -8.56 1.27
CA VAL A 15 5.31 -7.18 1.64
C VAL A 15 5.50 -6.20 0.46
N CYS A 16 6.49 -6.45 -0.40
CA CYS A 16 6.70 -5.66 -1.61
C CYS A 16 5.55 -5.79 -2.62
N ASP A 17 4.99 -6.98 -2.81
CA ASP A 17 3.86 -7.20 -3.72
C ASP A 17 2.60 -6.47 -3.23
N ASP A 18 2.37 -6.45 -1.91
CA ASP A 18 1.26 -5.73 -1.30
C ASP A 18 1.40 -4.20 -1.49
N VAL A 19 2.62 -3.67 -1.34
CA VAL A 19 2.93 -2.25 -1.58
C VAL A 19 2.73 -1.90 -3.06
N ILE A 20 3.23 -2.72 -3.99
CA ILE A 20 3.07 -2.50 -5.44
C ILE A 20 1.59 -2.49 -5.80
N CYS A 21 0.82 -3.49 -5.35
CA CYS A 21 -0.62 -3.57 -5.59
C CYS A 21 -1.36 -2.32 -5.06
N CYS A 22 -0.98 -1.85 -3.87
CA CYS A 22 -1.52 -0.62 -3.29
C CYS A 22 -1.21 0.62 -4.13
N VAL A 23 0.03 0.79 -4.59
CA VAL A 23 0.41 1.95 -5.41
C VAL A 23 -0.29 1.92 -6.78
N GLU A 24 -0.45 0.74 -7.39
CA GLU A 24 -1.10 0.58 -8.70
C GLU A 24 -2.62 0.79 -8.67
N ASN A 25 -3.30 0.33 -7.61
CA ASN A 25 -4.77 0.25 -7.56
C ASN A 25 -5.41 1.11 -6.47
N GLY A 26 -4.61 1.69 -5.58
CA GLY A 26 -5.05 2.48 -4.45
C GLY A 26 -5.54 3.86 -4.83
N LYS A 27 -5.98 4.61 -3.82
CA LYS A 27 -6.45 5.98 -3.95
C LYS A 27 -5.57 6.90 -3.12
N ILE A 28 -5.14 8.00 -3.71
CA ILE A 28 -4.53 9.09 -2.95
C ILE A 28 -5.61 9.69 -2.04
N ILE A 29 -5.33 9.72 -0.74
CA ILE A 29 -6.24 10.24 0.29
C ILE A 29 -5.71 11.51 0.96
N GLU A 30 -4.39 11.72 0.95
CA GLU A 30 -3.76 12.98 1.38
C GLU A 30 -2.62 13.34 0.42
N GLN A 31 -2.47 14.63 0.12
CA GLN A 31 -1.38 15.19 -0.69
C GLN A 31 -0.49 16.06 0.20
N TYR A 32 0.82 15.86 0.13
CA TYR A 32 1.82 16.62 0.87
C TYR A 32 2.72 17.38 -0.11
N GLU A 33 2.16 18.42 -0.73
CA GLU A 33 2.82 19.19 -1.80
C GLU A 33 4.10 19.91 -1.35
N ASN A 34 4.20 20.19 -0.05
CA ASN A 34 5.31 20.95 0.53
C ASN A 34 6.47 20.05 1.00
N ASP A 35 6.33 18.72 0.92
CA ASP A 35 7.39 17.79 1.28
C ASP A 35 8.65 17.99 0.44
N LYS A 36 9.79 17.60 1.02
CA LYS A 36 11.12 17.71 0.41
C LYS A 36 11.83 16.37 0.44
N PRO A 37 12.58 16.02 -0.62
CA PRO A 37 12.96 16.83 -1.78
C PRO A 37 11.86 16.98 -2.86
N PHE A 38 10.89 16.08 -2.90
CA PHE A 38 9.78 16.09 -3.85
C PHE A 38 8.44 15.99 -3.08
N PRO A 39 7.33 16.48 -3.67
CA PRO A 39 5.99 16.25 -3.13
C PRO A 39 5.75 14.77 -2.83
N SER A 40 4.98 14.49 -1.79
CA SER A 40 4.60 13.12 -1.44
C SER A 40 3.09 12.99 -1.28
N CYS A 41 2.58 11.77 -1.24
CA CYS A 41 1.17 11.49 -1.06
C CYS A 41 0.95 10.22 -0.24
N LEU A 42 -0.16 10.18 0.49
CA LEU A 42 -0.64 9.01 1.18
C LEU A 42 -1.67 8.29 0.31
N ILE A 43 -1.40 7.03 0.00
CA ILE A 43 -2.25 6.14 -0.77
C ILE A 43 -2.91 5.15 0.20
N LEU A 44 -4.23 5.04 0.11
CA LEU A 44 -5.02 3.95 0.70
C LEU A 44 -5.29 2.91 -0.38
N GLY A 45 -4.79 1.70 -0.17
CA GLY A 45 -5.06 0.55 -1.02
C GLY A 45 -5.46 -0.67 -0.21
N VAL A 46 -5.49 -1.81 -0.89
CA VAL A 46 -5.82 -3.10 -0.30
C VAL A 46 -4.72 -4.08 -0.68
N GLU A 47 -4.11 -4.73 0.32
CA GLU A 47 -3.11 -5.77 0.10
C GLU A 47 -3.72 -6.99 -0.61
N LEU A 48 -2.89 -7.90 -1.12
CA LEU A 48 -3.37 -9.05 -1.89
C LEU A 48 -4.30 -9.99 -1.11
N LYS A 49 -4.28 -9.92 0.22
CA LYS A 49 -5.16 -10.70 1.13
C LYS A 49 -6.39 -9.92 1.62
N GLY A 50 -6.65 -8.72 1.11
CA GLY A 50 -7.87 -7.98 1.37
C GLY A 50 -7.84 -7.01 2.56
N LYS A 51 -6.68 -6.79 3.19
CA LYS A 51 -6.54 -5.80 4.27
C LYS A 51 -6.18 -4.42 3.72
N TYR A 52 -6.69 -3.37 4.35
CA TYR A 52 -6.29 -2.01 4.02
C TYR A 52 -4.84 -1.76 4.36
N ILE A 53 -4.13 -1.06 3.47
CA ILE A 53 -2.74 -0.66 3.68
C ILE A 53 -2.59 0.81 3.30
N HIS A 54 -1.85 1.54 4.12
CA HIS A 54 -1.41 2.90 3.88
C HIS A 54 0.01 2.90 3.38
N VAL A 55 0.24 3.55 2.24
CA VAL A 55 1.57 3.70 1.66
C VAL A 55 1.81 5.18 1.40
N VAL A 56 2.88 5.70 1.97
CA VAL A 56 3.36 7.05 1.66
C VAL A 56 4.45 6.92 0.62
N VAL A 57 4.24 7.57 -0.52
CA VAL A 57 5.21 7.62 -1.60
C VAL A 57 5.49 9.05 -2.01
N SER A 58 6.68 9.27 -2.55
CA SER A 58 7.03 10.45 -3.32
C SER A 58 7.42 10.03 -4.73
N CYS A 59 7.41 10.92 -5.71
CA CYS A 59 7.87 10.59 -7.05
C CYS A 59 8.61 11.76 -7.71
N ASN A 60 9.47 11.42 -8.66
CA ASN A 60 9.98 12.34 -9.67
C ASN A 60 9.72 11.75 -11.07
N GLU A 61 10.41 12.27 -12.09
CA GLU A 61 10.22 11.84 -13.48
C GLU A 61 10.61 10.37 -13.72
N ASP A 62 11.52 9.82 -12.92
CA ASP A 62 12.13 8.50 -13.14
C ASP A 62 11.65 7.44 -12.13
N TYR A 63 11.36 7.83 -10.89
CA TYR A 63 11.17 6.90 -9.77
C TYR A 63 10.00 7.26 -8.86
N ILE A 64 9.40 6.21 -8.30
CA ILE A 64 8.57 6.29 -7.11
C ILE A 64 9.44 5.89 -5.90
N TYR A 65 9.49 6.78 -4.92
CA TYR A 65 10.19 6.60 -3.65
C TYR A 65 9.21 6.15 -2.58
N LEU A 66 9.37 4.92 -2.10
CA LEU A 66 8.64 4.42 -0.94
C LEU A 66 9.19 5.08 0.34
N ILE A 67 8.35 5.82 1.06
CA ILE A 67 8.72 6.44 2.33
C ILE A 67 8.34 5.52 3.49
N THR A 68 7.08 5.09 3.54
CA THR A 68 6.60 4.14 4.55
C THR A 68 5.38 3.36 4.06
N ALA A 69 5.19 2.17 4.59
CA ALA A 69 3.99 1.36 4.41
C ALA A 69 3.54 0.81 5.78
N TYR A 70 2.27 0.97 6.12
CA TYR A 70 1.72 0.53 7.40
C TYR A 70 0.23 0.15 7.28
N TYR A 71 -0.24 -0.68 8.20
CA TYR A 71 -1.68 -0.96 8.32
C TYR A 71 -2.34 0.14 9.17
N PRO A 72 -3.39 0.82 8.66
CA PRO A 72 -4.07 1.85 9.44
C PRO A 72 -4.83 1.25 10.62
N ASP A 73 -5.00 2.04 11.66
CA ASP A 73 -5.73 1.67 12.87
C ASP A 73 -6.90 2.64 13.13
N GLU A 74 -7.88 2.18 13.89
CA GLU A 74 -9.10 2.94 14.21
C GLU A 74 -8.86 4.05 15.24
N GLN A 75 -7.69 4.10 15.90
CA GLN A 75 -7.36 5.19 16.82
C GLN A 75 -7.06 6.48 16.04
N HIS A 76 -6.37 6.38 14.91
CA HIS A 76 -5.99 7.52 14.07
C HIS A 76 -6.95 7.75 12.90
N TRP A 77 -7.70 6.73 12.48
CA TRP A 77 -8.55 6.78 11.29
C TRP A 77 -10.01 6.40 11.58
N GLN A 78 -10.93 7.00 10.84
CA GLN A 78 -12.33 6.57 10.81
C GLN A 78 -12.44 5.16 10.23
N ASP A 79 -13.60 4.52 10.39
CA ASP A 79 -13.85 3.12 10.00
C ASP A 79 -13.64 2.84 8.50
N ASN A 80 -13.55 3.89 7.68
CA ASN A 80 -13.24 3.81 6.25
C ASN A 80 -11.73 3.85 5.93
N PHE A 81 -10.88 3.98 6.94
CA PHE A 81 -9.42 4.20 6.89
C PHE A 81 -8.95 5.32 5.95
N LYS A 82 -9.86 6.20 5.52
CA LYS A 82 -9.56 7.31 4.59
C LYS A 82 -9.46 8.65 5.29
N THR A 83 -10.23 8.84 6.35
CA THR A 83 -10.35 10.13 7.04
C THR A 83 -9.72 10.05 8.42
N ARG A 84 -8.84 10.99 8.77
CA ARG A 84 -8.26 11.05 10.12
C ARG A 84 -9.32 11.34 11.17
N ARG A 85 -9.13 10.81 12.37
CA ARG A 85 -9.83 11.27 13.58
C ARG A 85 -9.05 12.46 14.12
N ASN A 86 -9.69 13.62 14.15
CA ASN A 86 -9.18 14.84 14.78
C ASN A 86 -9.68 14.93 16.22
#